data_AF-A0A5C8JAE5-F1
#
_entry.id   AF-A0A5C8JAE5-F1
#
_cell.length_a   1.000
_cell.length_b   1.000
_cell.length_c   1.000
_cell.angle_alpha   90.00
_cell.angle_beta   90.00
_cell.angle_gamma   90.00
#
_symmetry.space_group_name_H-M   'P 1'
#
loop_
_entity.id
_entity.type
_entity.pdbx_description
1 polymer ?
#
loop_
_entity_poly.entity_id
_entity_poly.type
_entity_poly.pdbx_seq_one_letter_code
_entity_poly.pdbx_strand_id
1 'polypeptide(L)'
;MKRAQILFIFPVLALVTGCTSTPPAPPVPPAEVVRKIPPQVQAPTGLNDQDFDAWLTAQRARVSDARSAAHRQYSEAEFACWRRFAVNDCLLDARKQRRGALDGLREEELALNLQERQRTTTARLKTLEGKQRAAEPKQ
;
A
#
# COMPACT_ATOMS: atom_id res chain seq x y z
N MET A 1 4.13 65.30 -23.78
CA MET A 1 2.92 64.72 -24.41
C MET A 1 2.22 63.84 -23.38
N LYS A 2 0.99 64.19 -23.03
CA LYS A 2 0.18 63.61 -21.93
C LYS A 2 -0.32 62.21 -22.27
N ARG A 3 -0.15 61.23 -21.37
CA ARG A 3 -0.99 60.01 -21.28
C ARG A 3 -1.06 59.61 -19.80
N ALA A 4 -1.99 60.22 -19.06
CA ALA A 4 -3.31 59.67 -18.76
C ALA A 4 -3.22 58.48 -17.79
N GLN A 5 -3.22 58.84 -16.51
CA GLN A 5 -3.27 57.97 -15.35
C GLN A 5 -4.70 57.46 -15.21
N ILE A 6 -4.93 56.18 -15.48
CA ILE A 6 -6.23 55.53 -15.23
C ILE A 6 -6.05 54.66 -14.00
N LEU A 7 -6.52 55.20 -12.86
CA LEU A 7 -6.69 54.47 -11.61
C LEU A 7 -7.82 53.44 -11.80
N PHE A 8 -7.46 52.21 -12.14
CA PHE A 8 -8.36 51.07 -12.03
C PHE A 8 -8.38 50.61 -10.57
N ILE A 9 -9.31 51.14 -9.79
CA ILE A 9 -9.68 50.61 -8.48
C ILE A 9 -10.52 49.35 -8.75
N PHE A 10 -9.87 48.19 -8.71
CA PHE A 10 -10.56 46.90 -8.68
C PHE A 10 -11.09 46.65 -7.26
N PRO A 11 -12.40 46.41 -7.07
CA PRO A 11 -12.91 46.02 -5.78
C PRO A 11 -12.48 44.57 -5.49
N VAL A 12 -11.80 44.37 -4.37
CA VAL A 12 -11.51 43.05 -3.81
C VAL A 12 -12.83 42.45 -3.32
N LEU A 13 -13.45 41.62 -4.15
CA LEU A 13 -14.62 40.83 -3.77
C LEU A 13 -14.12 39.60 -2.98
N ALA A 14 -14.13 39.72 -1.65
CA ALA A 14 -13.83 38.61 -0.74
C ALA A 14 -14.99 37.59 -0.76
N LEU A 15 -14.92 36.61 -1.65
CA LEU A 15 -15.73 35.40 -1.57
C LEU A 15 -14.97 34.36 -0.74
N VAL A 16 -15.16 34.40 0.58
CA VAL A 16 -14.81 33.28 1.46
C VAL A 16 -16.00 32.33 1.49
N THR A 17 -16.18 31.54 0.43
CA THR A 17 -17.08 30.40 0.44
C THR A 17 -16.36 29.23 1.10
N GLY A 18 -16.60 29.04 2.39
CA GLY A 18 -16.16 27.85 3.11
C GLY A 18 -16.88 26.61 2.57
N CYS A 19 -16.15 25.75 1.86
CA CYS A 19 -16.62 24.41 1.53
C CYS A 19 -16.45 23.51 2.77
N THR A 20 -17.44 23.51 3.67
CA THR A 20 -17.55 22.51 4.75
C THR A 20 -18.54 21.41 4.38
N SER A 21 -18.40 20.81 3.19
CA SER A 21 -19.04 19.52 2.94
C SER A 21 -18.06 18.42 3.36
N THR A 22 -18.11 17.99 4.62
CA THR A 22 -17.51 16.72 5.01
C THR A 22 -18.28 15.62 4.27
N PRO A 23 -17.68 14.92 3.30
CA PRO A 23 -18.36 13.82 2.64
C PRO A 23 -18.71 12.75 3.68
N PRO A 24 -19.86 12.07 3.54
CA PRO A 24 -20.23 10.99 4.44
C PRO A 24 -19.10 9.95 4.44
N ALA A 25 -18.64 9.57 5.64
CA ALA A 25 -17.59 8.57 5.77
C ALA A 25 -18.07 7.27 5.10
N PRO A 26 -17.25 6.64 4.23
CA PRO A 26 -17.62 5.37 3.64
C PRO A 26 -17.87 4.35 4.77
N PRO A 27 -18.84 3.44 4.61
CA PRO A 27 -19.14 2.43 5.62
C PRO A 27 -17.87 1.62 5.90
N VAL A 28 -17.43 1.63 7.16
CA VAL A 28 -16.29 0.80 7.59
C VAL A 28 -16.76 -0.65 7.53
N PRO A 29 -16.07 -1.53 6.76
CA PRO A 29 -16.46 -2.93 6.68
C PRO A 29 -16.38 -3.58 8.07
N PRO A 30 -17.24 -4.57 8.37
CA PRO A 30 -17.23 -5.27 9.65
C PRO A 30 -15.88 -5.95 9.88
N ALA A 31 -15.47 -6.07 11.15
CA ALA A 31 -14.18 -6.63 11.58
C ALA A 31 -13.92 -8.08 11.09
N GLU A 32 -14.93 -8.76 10.57
CA GLU A 32 -14.83 -10.11 10.01
C GLU A 32 -14.15 -10.14 8.62
N VAL A 33 -14.08 -9.00 7.90
CA VAL A 33 -13.38 -8.89 6.60
C VAL A 33 -11.89 -8.57 6.78
N VAL A 34 -11.28 -8.96 7.91
CA VAL A 34 -9.83 -8.87 8.07
C VAL A 34 -9.21 -10.03 7.27
N ARG A 35 -8.49 -9.70 6.20
CA ARG A 35 -7.74 -10.72 5.43
C ARG A 35 -6.87 -11.52 6.40
N LYS A 36 -7.05 -12.85 6.40
CA LYS A 36 -6.16 -13.73 7.16
C LYS A 36 -4.78 -13.69 6.52
N ILE A 37 -3.75 -13.48 7.34
CA ILE A 37 -2.36 -13.51 6.88
C ILE A 37 -2.04 -14.99 6.56
N PRO A 38 -1.37 -15.31 5.45
CA PRO A 38 -0.94 -16.68 5.16
C PRO A 38 0.25 -17.09 6.04
N PRO A 39 0.34 -18.37 6.48
CA PRO A 39 1.39 -18.86 7.38
C PRO A 39 2.80 -18.65 6.87
N GLN A 40 3.00 -18.74 5.56
CA GLN A 40 4.31 -18.53 4.93
C GLN A 40 4.83 -17.08 5.02
N VAL A 41 3.97 -16.11 5.38
CA VAL A 41 4.31 -14.68 5.45
C VAL A 41 4.16 -14.13 6.87
N GLN A 42 3.83 -14.96 7.86
CA GLN A 42 3.67 -14.51 9.24
C GLN A 42 5.01 -14.11 9.87
N ALA A 43 5.01 -12.98 10.57
CA ALA A 43 6.11 -12.58 11.42
C ALA A 43 6.27 -13.56 12.60
N PRO A 44 7.51 -13.84 13.03
CA PRO A 44 7.73 -14.62 14.23
C PRO A 44 7.16 -13.89 15.46
N THR A 45 6.57 -14.63 16.39
CA THR A 45 5.97 -14.08 17.61
C THR A 45 7.03 -13.57 18.57
N GLY A 46 6.78 -12.41 19.20
CA GLY A 46 7.64 -11.89 20.27
C GLY A 46 8.86 -11.09 19.82
N LEU A 47 9.01 -10.78 18.53
CA LEU A 47 10.05 -9.86 18.05
C LEU A 47 9.88 -8.47 18.66
N ASN A 48 11.00 -7.83 19.02
CA ASN A 48 11.03 -6.39 19.27
C ASN A 48 10.81 -5.60 17.96
N ASP A 49 10.67 -4.28 18.05
CA ASP A 49 10.31 -3.46 16.88
C ASP A 49 11.44 -3.40 15.83
N GLN A 50 12.70 -3.33 16.27
CA GLN A 50 13.85 -3.28 15.35
C GLN A 50 14.00 -4.58 14.56
N ASP A 51 13.91 -5.72 15.23
CA ASP A 51 14.01 -7.05 14.61
C ASP A 51 12.83 -7.28 13.65
N PHE A 52 11.65 -6.76 13.98
CA PHE A 52 10.49 -6.82 13.08
C PHE A 52 10.70 -5.99 11.81
N ASP A 53 11.23 -4.78 11.93
CA ASP A 53 11.52 -3.93 10.78
C ASP A 53 12.60 -4.56 9.88
N ALA A 54 13.62 -5.18 10.47
CA ALA A 54 14.63 -5.93 9.74
C ALA A 54 14.04 -7.15 9.02
N TRP A 55 13.21 -7.94 9.70
CA TRP A 55 12.48 -9.07 9.11
C TRP A 55 11.56 -8.62 7.97
N LEU A 56 10.79 -7.55 8.17
CA LEU A 56 9.86 -7.01 7.17
C LEU A 56 10.60 -6.54 5.92
N THR A 57 11.74 -5.87 6.10
CA THR A 57 12.61 -5.45 5.01
C THR A 57 13.13 -6.65 4.22
N ALA A 58 13.60 -7.70 4.91
CA ALA A 58 14.05 -8.92 4.26
C ALA A 58 12.92 -9.62 3.47
N GLN A 59 11.70 -9.69 4.02
CA GLN A 59 10.56 -10.26 3.31
C GLN A 59 10.18 -9.45 2.06
N ARG A 60 10.18 -8.11 2.15
CA ARG A 60 9.93 -7.22 1.01
C ARG A 60 10.98 -7.42 -0.10
N ALA A 61 12.25 -7.53 0.28
CA ALA A 61 13.33 -7.82 -0.67
C ALA A 61 13.11 -9.17 -1.36
N ARG A 62 12.80 -10.23 -0.60
CA ARG A 62 12.49 -11.57 -1.14
C ARG A 62 11.34 -11.55 -2.16
N VAL A 63 10.27 -10.82 -1.86
CA VAL A 63 9.11 -10.71 -2.76
C VAL A 63 9.45 -9.90 -4.02
N SER A 64 10.24 -8.83 -3.89
CA SER A 64 10.76 -8.04 -5.02
C SER A 64 11.65 -8.89 -5.95
N ASP A 65 12.54 -9.70 -5.37
CA ASP A 65 13.41 -10.60 -6.13
C ASP A 65 12.61 -11.68 -6.85
N ALA A 66 11.63 -12.27 -6.17
CA ALA A 66 10.72 -13.26 -6.76
C ALA A 66 9.90 -12.66 -7.92
N ARG A 67 9.45 -11.41 -7.78
CA ARG A 67 8.74 -10.68 -8.85
C ARG A 67 9.65 -10.48 -10.05
N SER A 68 10.88 -10.05 -9.82
CA SER A 68 11.89 -9.88 -10.87
C SER A 68 12.21 -11.20 -11.56
N ALA A 69 12.30 -12.31 -10.81
CA ALA A 69 12.48 -13.65 -11.36
C ALA A 69 11.29 -14.08 -12.24
N ALA A 70 10.05 -13.85 -11.80
CA ALA A 70 8.86 -14.15 -12.60
C ALA A 70 8.82 -13.37 -13.93
N HIS A 71 9.27 -12.12 -13.91
CA HIS A 71 9.41 -11.32 -15.14
C HIS A 71 10.50 -11.86 -16.08
N ARG A 72 11.66 -12.28 -15.54
CA ARG A 72 12.72 -12.91 -16.34
C ARG A 72 12.27 -14.24 -16.96
N GLN A 73 11.64 -15.10 -16.16
CA GLN A 73 11.09 -16.38 -16.65
C GLN A 73 10.08 -16.16 -17.78
N TYR A 74 9.21 -15.14 -17.67
CA TYR A 74 8.30 -14.80 -18.75
C TYR A 74 9.04 -14.35 -20.02
N SER A 75 10.05 -13.48 -19.90
CA SER A 75 10.87 -13.02 -21.04
C SER A 75 11.54 -14.20 -21.77
N GLU A 76 12.13 -15.12 -21.00
CA GLU A 76 12.75 -16.34 -21.54
C GLU A 76 11.72 -17.24 -22.24
N ALA A 77 10.55 -17.42 -21.62
CA ALA A 77 9.46 -18.21 -22.20
C ALA A 77 8.90 -17.56 -23.48
N GLU A 78 8.79 -16.23 -23.52
CA GLU A 78 8.37 -15.49 -24.70
C GLU A 78 9.33 -15.71 -25.87
N PHE A 79 10.64 -15.59 -25.63
CA PHE A 79 11.65 -15.90 -26.65
C PHE A 79 11.57 -17.35 -27.14
N ALA A 80 11.38 -18.30 -26.22
CA ALA A 80 11.19 -19.71 -26.58
C ALA A 80 9.91 -19.95 -27.40
N CYS A 81 8.81 -19.26 -27.08
CA CYS A 81 7.55 -19.39 -27.79
C CYS A 81 7.65 -18.99 -29.26
N TRP A 82 8.43 -17.95 -29.59
CA TRP A 82 8.63 -17.50 -30.97
C TRP A 82 9.30 -18.53 -31.88
N ARG A 83 9.99 -19.52 -31.30
CA ARG A 83 10.62 -20.62 -32.05
C ARG A 83 9.67 -21.80 -32.29
N ARG A 84 8.43 -21.74 -31.82
CA ARG A 84 7.42 -22.81 -31.93
C ARG A 84 6.43 -22.47 -33.04
N PHE A 85 5.76 -23.49 -33.57
CA PHE A 85 4.71 -23.28 -34.56
C PHE A 85 3.43 -22.68 -33.94
N ALA A 86 2.99 -23.20 -32.79
CA ALA A 86 1.83 -22.69 -32.05
C ALA A 86 2.20 -21.53 -31.10
N VAL A 87 2.74 -20.44 -31.67
CA VAL A 87 3.23 -19.29 -30.88
C VAL A 87 2.13 -18.70 -29.99
N ASN A 88 0.92 -18.51 -30.53
CA ASN A 88 -0.18 -17.86 -29.82
C ASN A 88 -0.59 -18.63 -28.56
N ASP A 89 -0.77 -19.94 -28.67
CA ASP A 89 -1.12 -20.80 -27.53
C ASP A 89 0.00 -20.81 -26.49
N CYS A 90 1.26 -20.90 -26.94
CA CYS A 90 2.42 -20.81 -26.07
C CYS A 90 2.45 -19.49 -25.29
N LEU A 91 2.25 -18.34 -25.97
CA LEU A 91 2.23 -17.03 -25.33
C LEU A 91 1.04 -16.85 -24.38
N LEU A 92 -0.11 -17.46 -24.68
CA LEU A 92 -1.26 -17.45 -23.77
C LEU A 92 -0.93 -18.17 -22.47
N ASP A 93 -0.29 -19.34 -22.55
CA ASP A 93 0.08 -20.12 -21.37
C ASP A 93 1.22 -19.46 -20.58
N ALA A 94 2.24 -18.91 -21.24
CA ALA A 94 3.28 -18.12 -20.58
C ALA A 94 2.69 -16.92 -19.81
N ARG A 95 1.70 -16.23 -20.39
CA ARG A 95 0.98 -15.14 -19.71
C ARG A 95 0.15 -15.62 -18.53
N LYS A 96 -0.52 -16.78 -18.64
CA LYS A 96 -1.27 -17.38 -17.52
C LYS A 96 -0.33 -17.71 -16.35
N GLN A 97 0.80 -18.36 -16.64
CA GLN A 97 1.81 -18.70 -15.63
C GLN A 97 2.35 -17.45 -14.93
N ARG A 98 2.72 -16.42 -15.70
CA ARG A 98 3.16 -15.14 -15.13
C ARG A 98 2.11 -14.51 -14.22
N ARG A 99 0.84 -14.47 -14.65
CA ARG A 99 -0.26 -13.92 -13.82
C ARG A 99 -0.39 -14.69 -12.51
N GLY A 100 -0.46 -16.03 -12.56
CA GLY A 100 -0.57 -16.85 -11.35
C GLY A 100 0.58 -16.61 -10.37
N ALA A 101 1.82 -16.53 -10.87
CA ALA A 101 2.98 -16.23 -10.04
C ALA A 101 2.90 -14.83 -9.41
N LEU A 102 2.56 -13.80 -10.19
CA LEU A 102 2.45 -12.43 -9.71
C LEU A 102 1.27 -12.23 -8.75
N ASP A 103 0.15 -12.93 -8.96
CA ASP A 103 -1.02 -12.86 -8.10
C ASP A 103 -0.72 -13.49 -6.73
N GLY A 104 0.00 -14.62 -6.69
CA GLY A 104 0.49 -15.20 -5.44
C GLY A 104 1.39 -14.23 -4.67
N LEU A 105 2.37 -13.62 -5.34
CA LEU A 105 3.26 -12.63 -4.74
C LEU A 105 2.50 -11.39 -4.24
N ARG A 106 1.48 -10.93 -4.97
CA ARG A 106 0.63 -9.80 -4.56
C ARG A 106 -0.08 -10.10 -3.23
N GLU A 107 -0.61 -11.30 -3.07
CA GLU A 107 -1.26 -11.69 -1.81
C GLU A 107 -0.26 -11.73 -0.65
N GLU A 108 0.99 -12.14 -0.89
CA GLU A 108 2.07 -12.05 0.10
C GLU A 108 2.38 -10.58 0.48
N GLU A 109 2.50 -9.67 -0.49
CA GLU A 109 2.73 -8.23 -0.21
C GLU A 109 1.59 -7.63 0.62
N LEU A 110 0.34 -7.97 0.29
CA LEU A 110 -0.83 -7.50 1.04
C LEU A 110 -0.82 -8.02 2.48
N ALA A 111 -0.38 -9.26 2.69
CA ALA A 111 -0.22 -9.85 4.01
C ALA A 111 0.89 -9.19 4.84
N LEU A 112 2.02 -8.85 4.22
CA LEU A 112 3.09 -8.07 4.87
C LEU A 112 2.60 -6.68 5.29
N ASN A 113 1.92 -5.98 4.37
CA ASN A 113 1.38 -4.64 4.64
C ASN A 113 0.28 -4.65 5.71
N LEU A 114 -0.48 -5.74 5.82
CA LEU A 114 -1.46 -5.89 6.90
C LEU A 114 -0.77 -6.05 8.26
N GLN A 115 0.30 -6.84 8.34
CA GLN A 115 1.06 -7.05 9.58
C GLN A 115 1.71 -5.75 10.09
N GLU A 116 2.36 -5.01 9.18
CA GLU A 116 2.94 -3.70 9.50
C GLU A 116 1.88 -2.73 10.04
N ARG A 117 0.70 -2.71 9.40
CA ARG A 117 -0.45 -1.91 9.88
C ARG A 117 -0.91 -2.33 11.26
N GLN A 118 -1.11 -3.63 11.50
CA GLN A 118 -1.52 -4.12 12.83
C GLN A 118 -0.52 -3.73 13.92
N ARG A 119 0.79 -3.87 13.64
CA ARG A 119 1.84 -3.51 14.59
C ARG A 119 1.89 -2.00 14.87
N THR A 120 1.85 -1.18 13.84
CA THR A 120 1.87 0.29 14.01
C THR A 120 0.62 0.82 14.69
N THR A 121 -0.56 0.26 14.38
CA THR A 121 -1.82 0.62 15.06
C THR A 121 -1.77 0.25 16.54
N THR A 122 -1.34 -0.97 16.89
CA THR A 122 -1.22 -1.38 18.30
C THR A 122 -0.22 -0.54 19.08
N ALA A 123 0.93 -0.18 18.49
CA ALA A 123 1.90 0.72 19.11
C ALA A 123 1.32 2.13 19.36
N ARG A 124 0.57 2.67 18.40
CA ARG A 124 -0.11 3.97 18.54
C ARG A 124 -1.18 3.95 19.63
N LEU A 125 -2.00 2.90 19.70
CA LEU A 125 -3.03 2.75 20.74
C LEU A 125 -2.42 2.75 22.14
N LYS A 126 -1.35 1.98 22.37
CA LYS A 126 -0.61 1.99 23.64
C LYS A 126 -0.12 3.38 24.03
N THR A 127 0.35 4.16 23.04
CA THR A 127 0.82 5.52 23.26
C THR A 127 -0.32 6.45 23.67
N LEU A 128 -1.50 6.33 23.05
CA LEU A 128 -2.68 7.12 23.38
C LEU A 128 -3.22 6.78 24.77
N GLU A 129 -3.32 5.50 25.11
CA GLU A 129 -3.74 5.04 26.45
C GLU A 129 -2.81 5.56 27.55
N GLY A 130 -1.49 5.53 27.31
CA GLY A 130 -0.51 6.08 28.25
C GLY A 130 -0.70 7.58 28.48
N LYS A 131 -0.98 8.35 27.42
CA LYS A 131 -1.28 9.78 27.53
C LYS A 131 -2.58 10.06 28.28
N GLN A 132 -3.62 9.25 28.05
CA GLN A 132 -4.91 9.38 28.74
C GLN A 132 -4.76 9.13 30.25
N ARG A 133 -4.07 8.06 30.64
CA ARG A 133 -3.79 7.75 32.06
C ARG A 133 -2.93 8.82 32.74
N ALA A 134 -2.03 9.46 32.01
CA ALA A 134 -1.23 10.57 32.53
C ALA A 134 -2.02 11.88 32.66
N ALA A 135 -3.10 12.04 31.88
CA ALA A 135 -3.96 13.22 31.88
C ALA A 135 -5.12 13.12 32.88
N GLU A 136 -5.46 11.92 33.37
CA GLU A 136 -6.44 11.76 34.45
C GLU A 136 -5.91 12.39 35.75
N PRO A 137 -6.63 13.36 36.35
CA PRO A 137 -6.22 13.97 37.61
C PRO A 137 -6.25 12.92 38.72
N LYS A 138 -5.13 12.75 39.41
CA LYS A 138 -5.05 11.92 40.61
C LYS A 138 -5.95 12.54 41.69
N GLN A 139 -7.00 11.83 42.07
CA GLN A 139 -7.87 12.18 43.20
C GLN A 139 -7.15 12.03 44.53
#